data_AF-B0Y354-F1
#
_entry.id   AF-B0Y354-F1
#
_cell.length_a   1.000
_cell.length_b   1.000
_cell.length_c   1.000
_cell.angle_alpha   90.00
_cell.angle_beta   90.00
_cell.angle_gamma   90.00
#
_symmetry.space_group_name_H-M   'P 1'
#
loop_
_entity.id
_entity.type
_entity.pdbx_description
1 polymer ?
#
loop_
_entity_poly.entity_id
_entity_poly.type
_entity_poly.pdbx_seq_one_letter_code
_entity_poly.pdbx_strand_id
1 'polypeptide(L)'
;MALLLRYLADDLETQCRIFSLNFNPQRLRLGNKVLRQRLRGPALAAWYPRKTVSFRDLQDAYRPLGLTVFDEYEDDREEAIQMYVIIHTKDKTLIADYASAKLRGKGRPKKKRTAAESRSAKKKK
;
A
#
# COMPACT_ATOMS: atom_id res chain seq x y z
N MET A 1 32.50 -52.03 16.81
CA MET A 1 31.78 -50.89 16.17
C MET A 1 30.51 -50.48 16.90
N ALA A 2 29.62 -51.40 17.33
CA ALA A 2 28.36 -51.05 18.00
C ALA A 2 28.51 -50.26 19.31
N LEU A 3 29.51 -50.58 20.14
CA LEU A 3 29.78 -49.85 21.40
C LEU A 3 30.26 -48.41 21.15
N LEU A 4 31.12 -48.21 20.15
CA LEU A 4 31.59 -46.89 19.72
C LEU A 4 30.45 -46.01 19.20
N LEU A 5 29.52 -46.58 18.43
CA LEU A 5 28.37 -45.84 17.91
C LEU A 5 27.40 -45.39 19.02
N ARG A 6 27.21 -46.22 20.06
CA ARG A 6 26.43 -45.84 21.25
C ARG A 6 27.08 -44.68 22.01
N TYR A 7 28.38 -44.81 22.30
CA TYR A 7 29.12 -43.77 23.02
C TYR A 7 29.07 -42.41 22.31
N LEU A 8 29.22 -42.39 20.98
CA LEU A 8 29.12 -41.16 20.19
C LEU A 8 27.71 -40.55 20.21
N ALA A 9 26.66 -41.38 20.24
CA ALA A 9 25.29 -40.89 20.32
C ALA A 9 25.02 -40.24 21.68
N ASP A 10 25.50 -40.84 22.77
CA ASP A 10 25.36 -40.32 24.13
C ASP A 10 26.12 -39.00 24.30
N ASP A 11 27.35 -38.90 23.76
CA ASP A 11 28.14 -37.66 23.80
C ASP A 11 27.46 -36.53 23.01
N LEU A 12 26.97 -36.82 21.79
CA LEU A 12 26.20 -35.85 21.00
C LEU A 12 24.90 -35.42 21.71
N GLU A 13 24.25 -36.31 22.43
CA GLU A 13 23.07 -35.97 23.22
C GLU A 13 23.42 -35.00 24.35
N THR A 14 24.50 -35.26 25.10
CA THR A 14 24.95 -34.36 26.18
C THR A 14 25.35 -32.98 25.64
N GLN A 15 26.07 -32.92 24.53
CA GLN A 15 26.42 -31.66 23.87
C GLN A 15 25.16 -30.89 23.42
N CYS A 16 24.18 -31.57 22.81
CA CYS A 16 22.92 -30.93 22.43
C CYS A 16 22.16 -30.39 23.65
N ARG A 17 22.18 -31.10 24.79
CA ARG A 17 21.58 -30.63 26.05
C ARG A 17 22.29 -29.39 26.59
N ILE A 18 23.63 -29.35 26.58
CA ILE A 18 24.42 -28.20 27.03
C ILE A 18 24.09 -26.96 26.19
N PHE A 19 24.02 -27.10 24.87
CA PHE A 19 23.81 -25.97 23.95
C PHE A 19 22.34 -25.71 23.59
N SER A 20 21.38 -26.36 24.26
CA SER A 20 19.95 -26.26 23.94
C SER A 20 19.64 -26.50 22.45
N LEU A 21 20.39 -27.42 21.83
CA LEU A 21 20.18 -27.86 20.45
C LEU A 21 19.26 -29.07 20.44
N ASN A 22 18.56 -29.26 19.32
CA ASN A 22 17.68 -30.41 19.13
C ASN A 22 18.48 -31.63 18.63
N PHE A 23 18.43 -32.74 19.38
CA PHE A 23 19.07 -34.01 19.03
C PHE A 23 18.09 -34.92 18.24
N ASN A 24 18.43 -35.29 17.00
CA ASN A 24 17.55 -36.06 16.09
C ASN A 24 18.29 -37.26 15.46
N PRO A 25 18.48 -38.37 16.20
CA PRO A 25 19.24 -39.54 15.73
C PRO A 25 18.53 -40.29 14.60
N GLN A 26 17.19 -40.26 14.57
CA GLN A 26 16.34 -40.94 13.57
C GLN A 26 16.15 -40.13 12.28
N ARG A 27 16.70 -38.90 12.22
CA ARG A 27 16.61 -37.98 11.07
C ARG A 27 15.16 -37.72 10.62
N LEU A 28 14.24 -37.62 11.58
CA LEU A 28 12.83 -37.30 11.33
C LEU A 28 12.66 -35.85 10.84
N ARG A 29 11.63 -35.59 10.04
CA ARG A 29 11.31 -34.25 9.51
C ARG A 29 10.47 -33.44 10.50
N LEU A 30 11.12 -32.82 11.47
CA LEU A 30 10.48 -32.02 12.54
C LEU A 30 10.23 -30.54 12.17
N GLY A 31 10.49 -30.13 10.92
CA GLY A 31 10.25 -28.74 10.49
C GLY A 31 11.25 -27.70 11.00
N ASN A 32 12.31 -28.10 11.72
CA ASN A 32 13.35 -27.21 12.24
C ASN A 32 13.99 -26.28 11.19
N LYS A 33 13.99 -26.67 9.91
CA LYS A 33 14.45 -25.82 8.79
C LYS A 33 13.62 -24.54 8.67
N VAL A 34 12.29 -24.64 8.82
CA VAL A 34 11.37 -23.51 8.70
C VAL A 34 11.49 -22.58 9.91
N LEU A 35 11.56 -23.15 11.12
CA LEU A 35 11.66 -22.37 12.35
C LEU A 35 13.00 -21.62 12.50
N ARG A 36 14.11 -22.20 11.99
CA ARG A 36 15.42 -21.55 11.99
C ARG A 36 15.57 -20.47 10.92
N GLN A 37 14.65 -20.41 9.96
CA GLN A 37 14.72 -19.41 8.90
C GLN A 37 14.48 -18.01 9.51
N ARG A 38 15.42 -17.09 9.28
CA ARG A 38 15.26 -15.69 9.72
C ARG A 38 14.06 -15.07 9.00
N LEU A 39 13.22 -14.38 9.76
CA LEU A 39 12.07 -13.65 9.22
C LEU A 39 12.54 -12.51 8.31
N ARG A 40 11.98 -12.42 7.10
CA ARG A 40 12.27 -11.35 6.12
C ARG A 40 11.22 -10.22 6.11
N GLY A 41 10.20 -10.33 6.97
CA GLY A 41 9.09 -9.39 7.08
C GLY A 41 9.50 -7.91 7.13
N PRO A 42 10.42 -7.48 8.03
CA PRO A 42 10.77 -6.06 8.13
C PRO A 42 11.47 -5.52 6.88
N ALA A 43 12.33 -6.33 6.24
CA ALA A 43 12.99 -5.94 5.00
C ALA A 43 11.99 -5.77 3.84
N LEU A 44 10.98 -6.63 3.77
CA LEU A 44 9.92 -6.54 2.76
C LEU A 44 8.96 -5.36 3.02
N ALA A 45 8.60 -5.11 4.28
CA ALA A 45 7.71 -4.01 4.63
C ALA A 45 8.33 -2.63 4.36
N ALA A 46 9.66 -2.53 4.45
CA ALA A 46 10.42 -1.31 4.17
C ALA A 46 10.70 -1.08 2.67
N TRP A 47 10.13 -1.88 1.76
CA TRP A 47 10.40 -1.78 0.32
C TRP A 47 10.08 -0.40 -0.26
N TYR A 48 8.91 0.14 0.09
CA TYR A 48 8.57 1.50 -0.29
C TYR A 48 9.03 2.48 0.79
N PRO A 49 9.67 3.60 0.39
CA PRO A 49 10.01 4.67 1.31
C PRO A 49 8.79 5.10 2.11
N ARG A 50 8.99 5.27 3.42
CA ARG A 50 7.95 5.80 4.31
C ARG A 50 7.68 7.25 3.89
N LYS A 51 6.40 7.67 3.94
CA LYS A 51 6.06 9.09 3.77
C LYS A 51 6.75 9.88 4.88
N THR A 52 7.65 10.78 4.52
CA THR A 52 8.48 11.54 5.46
C THR A 52 7.78 12.82 5.88
N VAL A 53 7.52 13.70 4.93
CA VAL A 53 6.86 15.00 5.12
C VAL A 53 5.83 15.17 4.02
N SER A 54 4.64 15.59 4.41
CA SER A 54 3.57 15.99 3.50
C SER A 54 3.51 17.50 3.37
N PHE A 55 2.88 17.99 2.31
CA PHE A 55 2.65 19.42 2.12
C PHE A 55 1.83 20.04 3.28
N ARG A 56 0.99 19.23 3.94
CA ARG A 56 0.22 19.65 5.10
C ARG A 56 1.10 19.92 6.32
N ASP A 57 2.11 19.09 6.54
CA ASP A 57 3.08 19.30 7.62
C ASP A 57 3.86 20.61 7.40
N LEU A 58 4.10 20.96 6.13
CA LEU A 58 4.71 22.23 5.75
C LEU A 58 3.78 23.42 6.04
N GLN A 59 2.49 23.34 5.67
CA GLN A 59 1.50 24.38 6.01
C GLN A 59 1.41 24.63 7.52
N ASP A 60 1.36 23.55 8.31
CA ASP A 60 1.25 23.65 9.77
C ASP A 60 2.52 24.28 10.39
N ALA A 61 3.70 24.05 9.82
CA ALA A 61 4.94 24.66 10.27
C ALA A 61 5.02 26.18 10.01
N TYR A 62 4.44 26.66 8.91
CA TYR A 62 4.48 28.08 8.51
C TYR A 62 3.28 28.88 9.01
N ARG A 63 2.21 28.22 9.45
CA ARG A 63 1.00 28.86 10.00
C ARG A 63 1.28 29.83 11.17
N PRO A 64 2.17 29.53 12.13
CA PRO A 64 2.49 30.47 13.22
C PRO A 64 3.18 31.75 12.74
N LEU A 65 3.84 31.71 11.58
CA LEU A 65 4.51 32.84 10.97
C LEU A 65 3.56 33.71 10.13
N GLY A 66 2.27 33.36 10.07
CA GLY A 66 1.27 34.08 9.26
C GLY A 66 1.42 33.90 7.75
N LEU A 67 2.23 32.93 7.32
CA LEU A 67 2.49 32.65 5.91
C LEU A 67 1.50 31.61 5.37
N THR A 68 0.98 31.86 4.18
CA THR A 68 0.14 30.92 3.43
C THR A 68 0.97 30.21 2.37
N VAL A 69 0.76 28.91 2.18
CA VAL A 69 1.46 28.11 1.17
C VAL A 69 0.43 27.54 0.20
N PHE A 70 0.71 27.67 -1.10
CA PHE A 70 -0.16 27.21 -2.19
C PHE A 70 0.39 25.92 -2.79
N ASP A 71 -0.46 24.91 -2.94
CA ASP A 71 -0.11 23.63 -3.57
C ASP A 71 -0.60 23.68 -5.02
N GLU A 72 0.29 24.11 -5.92
CA GLU A 72 -0.03 24.29 -7.35
C GLU A 72 -0.64 23.02 -7.97
N TYR A 73 -0.23 21.83 -7.53
CA TYR A 73 -0.71 20.57 -8.10
C TYR A 73 -2.13 20.22 -7.64
N GLU A 74 -2.46 20.47 -6.37
CA GLU A 74 -3.85 20.31 -5.91
C GLU A 74 -4.73 21.40 -6.50
N ASP A 75 -4.25 22.64 -6.62
CA ASP A 75 -4.97 23.75 -7.25
C ASP A 75 -5.27 23.41 -8.73
N ASP A 76 -4.28 22.97 -9.51
CA ASP A 76 -4.45 22.49 -10.89
C ASP A 76 -5.43 21.32 -10.98
N ARG A 77 -5.42 20.41 -10.00
CA ARG A 77 -6.34 19.28 -9.95
C ARG A 77 -7.76 19.74 -9.63
N GLU A 78 -7.93 20.70 -8.73
CA GLU A 78 -9.21 21.31 -8.41
C GLU A 78 -9.75 22.09 -9.61
N GLU A 79 -8.89 22.83 -10.29
CA GLU A 79 -9.19 23.50 -11.55
C GLU A 79 -9.58 22.49 -12.63
N ALA A 80 -8.83 21.40 -12.83
CA ALA A 80 -9.18 20.37 -13.82
C ALA A 80 -10.49 19.64 -13.50
N ILE A 81 -10.79 19.39 -12.22
CA ILE A 81 -12.10 18.88 -11.77
C ILE A 81 -13.20 19.90 -12.08
N GLN A 82 -12.88 21.18 -11.93
CA GLN A 82 -13.76 22.27 -12.31
C GLN A 82 -13.79 22.49 -13.83
N MET A 83 -12.81 22.06 -14.63
CA MET A 83 -12.54 22.53 -16.00
C MET A 83 -12.36 21.38 -16.98
N TYR A 84 -13.37 20.54 -17.15
CA TYR A 84 -13.32 19.53 -18.21
C TYR A 84 -13.66 20.18 -19.57
N VAL A 85 -12.64 20.40 -20.41
CA VAL A 85 -12.79 20.73 -21.85
C VAL A 85 -13.26 19.48 -22.57
N ILE A 86 -14.48 19.51 -23.13
CA ILE A 86 -14.84 18.49 -24.12
C ILE A 86 -14.40 19.01 -25.48
N ILE A 87 -13.37 18.39 -26.05
CA ILE A 87 -13.05 18.49 -27.47
C ILE A 87 -14.18 17.75 -28.21
N HIS A 88 -15.24 18.47 -28.61
CA HIS A 88 -16.15 17.97 -29.61
C HIS A 88 -15.58 18.33 -30.97
N THR A 89 -14.93 17.36 -31.61
CA THR A 89 -14.63 17.44 -33.03
C THR A 89 -15.95 17.42 -33.79
N LYS A 90 -16.33 18.60 -34.29
CA LYS A 90 -16.79 18.86 -35.65
C LYS A 90 -16.89 20.39 -35.75
N ASP A 91 -16.02 20.94 -36.57
CA ASP A 91 -15.93 22.34 -36.97
C ASP A 91 -15.05 23.26 -36.12
N LYS A 92 -14.08 23.83 -36.82
CA LYS A 92 -12.96 24.63 -36.34
C LYS A 92 -13.46 25.99 -35.85
N THR A 93 -13.48 26.22 -34.55
CA THR A 93 -13.20 27.55 -33.95
C THR A 93 -12.72 27.35 -32.52
N LEU A 94 -11.48 27.77 -32.29
CA LEU A 94 -10.81 27.73 -30.98
C LEU A 94 -11.37 28.87 -30.13
N ILE A 95 -12.41 28.59 -29.35
CA ILE A 95 -12.81 29.46 -28.24
C ILE A 95 -12.70 28.60 -26.97
N ALA A 96 -11.61 28.80 -26.25
CA ALA A 96 -11.32 28.14 -24.98
C ALA A 96 -12.15 28.79 -23.86
N ASP A 97 -13.45 28.54 -23.87
CA ASP A 97 -14.34 28.94 -22.77
C ASP A 97 -14.12 28.00 -21.59
N TYR A 98 -13.35 28.48 -20.59
CA TYR A 98 -13.28 27.96 -19.23
C TYR A 98 -14.66 28.10 -18.57
N ALA A 99 -15.59 27.19 -18.85
CA ALA A 99 -16.85 27.10 -18.11
C ALA A 99 -16.94 25.77 -17.38
N SER A 100 -17.24 25.86 -16.10
CA SER A 100 -16.96 24.76 -15.19
C SER A 100 -17.79 23.50 -15.51
N ALA A 101 -17.18 22.31 -15.40
CA ALA A 101 -17.80 21.03 -15.72
C ALA A 101 -19.10 20.80 -14.92
N LYS A 102 -19.17 21.34 -13.70
CA LYS A 102 -20.39 21.37 -12.88
C LYS A 102 -21.49 22.24 -13.51
N LEU A 103 -21.16 23.45 -13.98
CA LEU A 103 -22.11 24.34 -14.65
C LEU A 103 -22.67 23.71 -15.93
N ARG A 104 -21.84 22.94 -16.65
CA ARG A 104 -22.23 22.22 -17.87
C ARG A 104 -22.96 20.89 -17.62
N GLY A 105 -23.27 20.52 -16.37
CA GLY A 105 -23.90 19.24 -16.04
C GLY A 105 -23.03 18.00 -16.31
N LYS A 106 -21.74 18.20 -16.64
CA LYS A 106 -20.72 17.17 -16.92
C LYS A 106 -19.86 16.87 -15.69
N GLY A 107 -20.31 17.30 -14.51
CA GLY A 107 -19.67 17.02 -13.24
C GLY A 107 -19.65 15.52 -12.93
N ARG A 108 -18.74 15.11 -12.05
CA ARG A 108 -18.66 13.71 -11.60
C ARG A 108 -20.02 13.27 -11.02
N PRO A 109 -20.60 12.15 -11.48
CA PRO A 109 -21.87 11.68 -10.96
C PRO A 109 -21.79 11.38 -9.46
N LYS A 110 -22.90 11.62 -8.74
CA LYS A 110 -22.98 11.35 -7.30
C LYS A 110 -22.72 9.87 -7.02
N LYS A 111 -21.71 9.58 -6.20
CA LYS A 111 -21.38 8.21 -5.80
C LYS A 111 -22.56 7.62 -5.02
N LYS A 112 -23.14 6.54 -5.53
CA LYS A 112 -24.20 5.77 -4.85
C LYS A 112 -23.62 5.13 -3.60
N ARG A 113 -24.22 5.37 -2.43
CA ARG A 113 -23.72 4.89 -1.13
C ARG A 113 -24.52 3.71 -0.60
N THR A 114 -25.77 3.55 -1.05
CA THR A 114 -26.67 2.48 -0.58
C THR A 114 -27.02 1.47 -1.67
N ALA A 115 -27.39 0.25 -1.27
CA ALA A 115 -27.82 -0.81 -2.19
C ALA A 115 -29.15 -0.50 -2.90
N ALA A 116 -30.00 0.35 -2.32
CA ALA A 116 -31.22 0.82 -2.97
C ALA A 116 -30.91 1.74 -4.16
N GLU A 117 -29.92 2.63 -4.02
CA GLU A 117 -29.47 3.54 -5.09
C GLU A 117 -28.80 2.78 -6.25
N SER A 118 -28.10 1.66 -6.00
CA SER A 118 -27.38 0.89 -7.04
C SER A 118 -28.30 0.11 -7.98
N ARG A 119 -29.53 -0.20 -7.56
CA ARG A 119 -30.48 -1.03 -8.33
C ARG A 119 -31.16 -0.30 -9.50
N SER A 120 -31.03 1.03 -9.62
CA SER A 120 -31.75 1.82 -10.63
C SER A 120 -31.34 1.56 -12.09
N ALA A 121 -30.24 0.85 -12.35
CA ALA A 121 -29.77 0.53 -13.70
C ALA A 121 -30.27 -0.82 -14.24
N LYS A 122 -30.97 -1.65 -13.44
CA LYS A 122 -31.32 -3.03 -13.82
C LYS A 122 -32.68 -3.17 -14.53
N LYS A 123 -33.32 -2.07 -14.92
CA LYS A 123 -34.64 -2.06 -15.59
C LYS A 123 -34.55 -1.33 -16.94
N LYS A 124 -33.88 -1.96 -17.90
CA LYS A 124 -34.21 -1.77 -19.32
C LYS A 124 -34.75 -3.11 -19.83
N LYS A 125 -36.06 -3.14 -20.04
CA LYS A 125 -36.74 -4.09 -20.93
C LYS A 125 -36.52 -3.59 -22.36
#